data_AF-A0A150H4T1-F1
#
_entry.id   AF-A0A150H4T1-F1
#
_cell.length_a   1.000
_cell.length_b   1.000
_cell.length_c   1.000
_cell.angle_alpha   90.00
_cell.angle_beta   90.00
_cell.angle_gamma   90.00
#
_symmetry.space_group_name_H-M   'P 1'
#
loop_
_entity.id
_entity.type
_entity.pdbx_description
1 polymer ?
#
loop_
_entity_poly.entity_id
_entity_poly.type
_entity_poly.pdbx_seq_one_letter_code
_entity_poly.pdbx_strand_id
1 'polypeptide(L)'
;MAGLGFSRGAAHIHRAYLAQNIDTDQIIPAEYLTLVPSKPEEYEKLGSYALIGLPDDLYPERYVKEGEMKTEYPVIIGGAKVCVAESYARIFFRNCIATGELYPCETGVRLCDVLKTGTEVTVDMDKNVLTDHSTGKTYPLQEIGEAGPVIDAGGIFEYARRQGMIKVA
;
A
#
# COMPACT_ATOMS: atom_id res chain seq x y z
N MET A 1 15.84 -3.81 14.82
CA MET A 1 15.19 -2.50 14.57
C MET A 1 13.71 -2.69 14.85
N ALA A 2 13.18 -2.03 15.88
CA ALA A 2 11.77 -2.15 16.26
C ALA A 2 10.89 -1.60 15.12
N GLY A 3 10.11 -2.46 14.48
CA GLY A 3 9.13 -2.03 13.49
C GLY A 3 8.14 -1.08 14.15
N LEU A 4 7.99 0.13 13.61
CA LEU A 4 6.88 1.00 13.94
C LEU A 4 5.60 0.19 13.76
N GLY A 5 4.95 -0.14 14.88
CA GLY A 5 3.84 -1.09 14.95
C GLY A 5 2.59 -0.53 14.31
N PHE A 6 2.50 -0.61 12.98
CA PHE A 6 1.23 -0.49 12.30
C PHE A 6 0.36 -1.67 12.72
N SER A 7 -0.70 -1.38 13.46
CA SER A 7 -1.69 -2.35 13.92
C SER A 7 -3.04 -1.97 13.34
N ARG A 8 -3.86 -2.98 13.04
CA ARG A 8 -5.25 -2.78 12.58
C ARG A 8 -6.08 -1.97 13.58
N GLY A 9 -5.73 -2.06 14.86
CA GLY A 9 -6.42 -1.43 16.00
C GLY A 9 -6.28 0.08 16.15
N ALA A 10 -5.58 0.74 15.23
CA ALA A 10 -5.38 2.19 15.27
C ALA A 10 -5.84 2.82 13.96
N ALA A 11 -6.49 3.98 14.08
CA ALA A 11 -6.74 4.84 12.94
C ALA A 11 -5.44 5.55 12.54
N HIS A 12 -5.11 5.51 11.26
CA HIS A 12 -3.85 6.06 10.75
C HIS A 12 -4.13 7.26 9.83
N ILE A 13 -3.43 8.37 10.05
CA ILE A 13 -3.51 9.56 9.19
C ILE A 13 -2.54 9.39 8.03
N HIS A 14 -3.02 9.62 6.81
CA HIS A 14 -2.31 9.44 5.56
C HIS A 14 -2.59 10.61 4.61
N ARG A 15 -1.77 10.74 3.57
CA ARG A 15 -2.11 11.54 2.39
C ARG A 15 -2.63 10.60 1.30
N ALA A 16 -3.75 10.94 0.69
CA ALA A 16 -4.33 10.19 -0.42
C ALA A 16 -3.56 10.47 -1.71
N TYR A 17 -3.30 9.41 -2.47
CA TYR A 17 -2.70 9.48 -3.79
C TYR A 17 -3.57 8.67 -4.72
N LEU A 18 -4.02 9.31 -5.79
CA LEU A 18 -5.09 8.78 -6.62
C LEU A 18 -4.52 8.49 -7.99
N ALA A 19 -4.69 7.25 -8.39
CA ALA A 19 -4.33 6.77 -9.70
C ALA A 19 -5.36 5.72 -10.11
N GLN A 20 -5.65 5.62 -11.41
CA GLN A 20 -6.59 4.64 -11.94
C GLN A 20 -5.84 3.57 -12.73
N ASN A 21 -6.26 2.31 -12.56
CA ASN A 21 -5.78 1.17 -13.33
C ASN A 21 -4.25 1.05 -13.37
N ILE A 22 -3.61 1.20 -12.21
CA ILE A 22 -2.16 1.04 -12.09
C ILE A 22 -1.79 -0.44 -12.24
N ASP A 23 -1.03 -0.75 -13.29
CA ASP A 23 -0.44 -2.06 -13.50
C ASP A 23 0.98 -2.16 -12.91
N THR A 24 1.58 -3.34 -13.00
CA THR A 24 2.91 -3.61 -12.44
C THR A 24 4.02 -2.85 -13.14
N ASP A 25 3.92 -2.59 -14.45
CA ASP A 25 4.92 -1.83 -15.19
C ASP A 25 4.84 -0.34 -14.84
N GLN A 26 3.63 0.15 -14.54
CA GLN A 26 3.43 1.49 -14.01
C GLN A 26 4.00 1.64 -12.59
N ILE A 27 3.95 0.59 -11.76
CA ILE A 27 4.58 0.57 -10.43
C ILE A 27 6.09 0.46 -10.52
N ILE A 28 6.59 -0.48 -11.31
CA ILE A 28 8.01 -0.67 -11.56
C ILE A 28 8.21 -1.40 -12.90
N PRO A 29 8.73 -0.71 -13.93
CA PRO A 29 9.01 -1.33 -15.22
C PRO A 29 9.97 -2.52 -15.11
N ALA A 30 9.76 -3.53 -15.96
CA ALA A 30 10.56 -4.75 -15.96
C ALA A 30 12.08 -4.54 -16.07
N GLU A 31 12.53 -3.44 -16.70
CA GLU A 31 13.96 -3.11 -16.84
C GLU A 31 14.67 -2.89 -15.49
N TYR A 32 13.93 -2.43 -14.46
CA TYR A 32 14.48 -2.19 -13.13
C TYR A 32 14.43 -3.44 -12.22
N LEU A 33 13.78 -4.52 -12.65
CA LEU A 33 13.73 -5.80 -11.93
C LEU A 33 15.06 -6.57 -11.95
N THR A 34 16.09 -6.00 -12.60
CA THR A 34 17.47 -6.48 -12.52
C THR A 34 18.14 -6.17 -11.18
N LEU A 35 17.60 -5.22 -10.42
CA LEU A 35 18.02 -4.91 -9.06
C LEU A 35 17.57 -6.02 -8.09
N VAL A 36 18.48 -6.41 -7.19
CA VAL A 36 18.32 -7.52 -6.26
C VAL A 36 17.86 -7.00 -4.89
N PRO A 37 16.60 -7.22 -4.49
CA PRO A 37 16.04 -6.67 -3.24
C PRO A 37 16.72 -7.19 -1.96
N SER A 38 17.46 -8.30 -2.04
CA SER A 38 18.19 -8.84 -0.89
C SER A 38 19.49 -8.09 -0.58
N LYS A 39 19.93 -7.19 -1.47
CA LYS A 39 21.06 -6.29 -1.21
C LYS A 39 20.54 -4.92 -0.80
N PRO A 40 20.93 -4.39 0.38
CA PRO A 40 20.41 -3.13 0.89
C PRO A 40 20.53 -1.95 -0.10
N GLU A 41 21.68 -1.79 -0.75
CA GLU A 41 21.91 -0.69 -1.70
C GLU A 41 21.02 -0.79 -2.95
N GLU A 42 20.83 -2.00 -3.49
CA GLU A 42 19.97 -2.22 -4.65
C GLU A 42 18.48 -2.12 -4.27
N TYR A 43 18.13 -2.48 -3.04
CA TYR A 43 16.79 -2.28 -2.49
C TYR A 43 16.44 -0.80 -2.36
N GLU A 44 17.35 0.02 -1.83
CA GLU A 44 17.15 1.47 -1.76
C GLU A 44 17.02 2.08 -3.16
N LYS A 45 17.86 1.64 -4.10
CA LYS A 45 17.76 2.06 -5.50
C LYS A 45 16.48 1.59 -6.19
N LEU A 46 15.93 0.43 -5.83
CA LEU A 46 14.63 -0.01 -6.34
C LEU A 46 13.53 0.98 -5.96
N GLY A 47 13.61 1.52 -4.74
CA GLY A 47 12.71 2.57 -4.24
C GLY A 47 12.73 3.84 -5.10
N SER A 48 13.87 4.21 -5.71
CA SER A 48 13.94 5.40 -6.58
C SER A 48 13.11 5.27 -7.86
N TYR A 49 12.77 4.05 -8.27
CA TYR A 49 11.99 3.75 -9.47
C TYR A 49 10.51 3.47 -9.20
N ALA A 50 10.05 3.63 -7.95
CA ALA A 50 8.65 3.44 -7.62
C ALA A 50 7.76 4.41 -8.42
N LEU A 51 6.74 3.88 -9.10
CA LEU A 51 5.80 4.59 -9.97
C LEU A 51 6.44 5.32 -11.18
N ILE A 52 7.67 4.98 -11.57
CA ILE A 52 8.32 5.66 -12.70
C ILE A 52 7.63 5.37 -14.04
N GLY A 53 6.93 4.24 -14.16
CA GLY A 53 6.20 3.85 -15.36
C GLY A 53 4.88 4.61 -15.59
N LEU A 54 4.50 5.53 -14.70
CA LEU A 54 3.31 6.36 -14.92
C LEU A 54 3.49 7.28 -16.13
N PRO A 55 2.41 7.56 -16.88
CA PRO A 55 2.49 8.40 -18.08
C PRO A 55 2.62 9.89 -17.70
N ASP A 56 3.58 10.60 -18.33
CA ASP A 56 3.95 11.98 -17.99
C ASP A 56 2.80 12.99 -18.14
N ASP A 57 1.89 12.77 -19.10
CA ASP A 57 0.76 13.66 -19.38
C ASP A 57 -0.29 13.64 -18.26
N LEU A 58 -0.46 12.50 -17.58
CA LEU A 58 -1.37 12.36 -16.44
C LEU A 58 -0.68 12.65 -15.10
N TYR A 59 0.64 12.46 -15.04
CA TYR A 59 1.45 12.62 -13.82
C TYR A 59 2.67 13.53 -14.10
N PRO A 60 2.45 14.84 -14.30
CA PRO A 60 3.51 15.78 -14.67
C PRO A 60 4.56 15.97 -13.56
N GLU A 61 4.19 15.66 -12.31
CA GLU A 61 5.12 15.59 -11.19
C GLU A 61 5.30 14.13 -10.77
N ARG A 62 6.56 13.66 -10.79
CA ARG A 62 6.91 12.30 -10.37
C ARG A 62 6.81 12.14 -8.85
N TYR A 63 6.32 10.98 -8.42
CA TYR A 63 6.16 10.68 -7.00
C TYR A 63 7.49 10.51 -6.25
N VAL A 64 8.52 10.03 -6.94
CA VAL A 64 9.91 10.08 -6.46
C VAL A 64 10.62 11.14 -7.29
N LYS A 65 11.18 12.15 -6.61
CA LYS A 65 11.92 13.22 -7.27
C LYS A 65 13.24 12.69 -7.83
N GLU A 66 13.72 13.31 -8.90
CA GLU A 66 15.02 12.97 -9.46
C GLU A 66 16.12 13.10 -8.40
N GLY A 67 16.95 12.07 -8.28
CA GLY A 67 18.03 12.00 -7.28
C GLY A 67 17.61 11.51 -5.89
N GLU A 68 16.31 11.35 -5.63
CA GLU A 68 15.81 10.81 -4.37
C GLU A 68 15.67 9.28 -4.42
N MET A 69 16.00 8.63 -3.31
CA MET A 69 15.84 7.16 -3.15
C MET A 69 14.48 6.78 -2.57
N LYS A 70 13.77 7.76 -2.01
CA LYS A 70 12.48 7.61 -1.35
C LYS A 70 11.61 8.77 -1.75
N THR A 71 10.32 8.50 -1.88
CA THR A 71 9.36 9.57 -2.05
C THR A 71 9.31 10.45 -0.78
N GLU A 72 9.20 11.77 -0.97
CA GLU A 72 8.90 12.72 0.13
C GLU A 72 7.48 12.54 0.66
N TYR A 73 6.64 11.85 -0.12
CA TYR A 73 5.29 11.51 0.22
C TYR A 73 5.33 10.27 1.11
N PRO A 74 4.63 10.26 2.26
CA PRO A 74 4.58 9.08 3.13
C PRO A 74 3.91 7.84 2.49
N VAL A 75 3.54 7.91 1.21
CA VAL A 75 2.55 7.04 0.58
C VAL A 75 2.72 6.98 -0.93
N ILE A 76 2.94 5.78 -1.45
CA ILE A 76 2.39 5.36 -2.73
C ILE A 76 1.31 4.33 -2.38
N ILE A 77 0.07 4.81 -2.43
CA ILE A 77 -1.21 4.22 -1.98
C ILE A 77 -1.25 3.70 -0.52
N GLY A 78 -1.84 4.55 0.34
CA GLY A 78 -2.26 4.44 1.77
C GLY A 78 -1.23 4.38 2.94
N GLY A 79 -0.01 4.89 2.82
CA GLY A 79 0.97 4.80 3.91
C GLY A 79 1.68 3.47 3.90
N ALA A 80 2.74 3.35 4.70
CA ALA A 80 3.67 2.23 4.63
C ALA A 80 3.02 0.82 4.76
N LYS A 81 1.72 0.71 5.09
CA LYS A 81 1.01 -0.56 5.27
C LYS A 81 -0.44 -0.64 4.79
N VAL A 82 -1.18 0.40 4.37
CA VAL A 82 -2.55 0.21 3.84
C VAL A 82 -2.64 0.77 2.43
N CYS A 83 -3.49 0.22 1.60
CA CYS A 83 -3.80 0.68 0.25
C CYS A 83 -5.32 0.65 0.13
N VAL A 84 -5.93 1.66 -0.49
CA VAL A 84 -7.39 1.73 -0.66
C VAL A 84 -7.74 1.90 -2.14
N ALA A 85 -8.53 0.98 -2.70
CA ALA A 85 -8.95 1.00 -4.09
C ALA A 85 -10.38 0.47 -4.26
N GLU A 86 -10.96 0.62 -5.46
CA GLU A 86 -12.24 0.00 -5.79
C GLU A 86 -12.11 -1.53 -5.90
N SER A 87 -10.98 -1.98 -6.45
CA SER A 87 -10.64 -3.39 -6.58
C SER A 87 -9.14 -3.58 -6.79
N TYR A 88 -8.65 -4.81 -6.60
CA TYR A 88 -7.27 -5.18 -6.83
C TYR A 88 -7.11 -6.30 -7.85
N ALA A 89 -6.00 -6.25 -8.60
CA ALA A 89 -5.56 -7.42 -9.37
C ALA A 89 -5.28 -8.59 -8.43
N ARG A 90 -5.76 -9.80 -8.78
CA ARG A 90 -5.64 -11.00 -7.93
C ARG A 90 -4.22 -11.29 -7.45
N ILE A 91 -3.21 -11.06 -8.30
CA ILE A 91 -1.80 -11.30 -7.96
C ILE A 91 -1.31 -10.29 -6.91
N PHE A 92 -1.69 -9.02 -7.06
CA PHE A 92 -1.36 -7.97 -6.09
C PHE A 92 -1.97 -8.27 -4.72
N PHE A 93 -3.27 -8.57 -4.69
CA PHE A 93 -3.97 -8.92 -3.46
C PHE A 93 -3.34 -10.14 -2.76
N ARG A 94 -3.02 -11.19 -3.54
CA ARG A 94 -2.31 -12.37 -3.03
C ARG A 94 -0.94 -12.01 -2.45
N ASN A 95 -0.17 -11.12 -3.10
CA ASN A 95 1.15 -10.71 -2.60
C ASN A 95 1.03 -9.98 -1.27
N CYS A 96 0.07 -9.07 -1.14
CA CYS A 96 -0.21 -8.37 0.10
C CYS A 96 -0.42 -9.33 1.27
N ILE A 97 -1.25 -10.36 1.06
CA ILE A 97 -1.53 -11.41 2.07
C ILE A 97 -0.30 -12.29 2.32
N ALA A 98 0.41 -12.69 1.26
CA ALA A 98 1.52 -13.62 1.37
C ALA A 98 2.68 -13.03 2.18
N THR A 99 2.97 -11.74 1.97
CA THR A 99 4.08 -11.04 2.63
C THR A 99 3.66 -10.35 3.94
N GLY A 100 2.38 -9.98 4.08
CA GLY A 100 1.90 -9.23 5.23
C GLY A 100 2.39 -7.78 5.29
N GLU A 101 2.88 -7.25 4.17
CA GLU A 101 3.47 -5.91 4.11
C GLU A 101 2.43 -4.81 3.89
N LEU A 102 1.27 -5.16 3.30
CA LEU A 102 0.26 -4.20 2.88
C LEU A 102 -1.17 -4.74 3.13
N TYR A 103 -2.08 -3.88 3.59
CA TYR A 103 -3.52 -4.12 3.69
C TYR A 103 -4.21 -3.57 2.43
N PRO A 104 -4.72 -4.42 1.54
CA PRO A 104 -5.49 -4.00 0.38
C PRO A 104 -6.96 -3.81 0.77
N CYS A 105 -7.33 -2.62 1.24
CA CYS A 105 -8.70 -2.29 1.62
C CYS A 105 -9.52 -1.88 0.39
N GLU A 106 -10.71 -2.43 0.23
CA GLU A 106 -11.59 -2.09 -0.89
C GLU A 106 -12.66 -1.07 -0.47
N THR A 107 -13.16 -0.28 -1.40
CA THR A 107 -14.31 0.60 -1.19
C THR A 107 -15.19 0.63 -2.43
N GLY A 108 -16.52 0.69 -2.26
CA GLY A 108 -17.45 0.84 -3.38
C GLY A 108 -17.43 2.24 -4.02
N VAL A 109 -16.61 3.15 -3.50
CA VAL A 109 -16.52 4.54 -3.96
C VAL A 109 -15.28 4.73 -4.81
N ARG A 110 -15.44 5.33 -6.00
CA ARG A 110 -14.33 5.80 -6.81
C ARG A 110 -13.67 7.01 -6.15
N LEU A 111 -12.67 6.75 -5.29
CA LEU A 111 -11.99 7.79 -4.52
C LEU A 111 -11.35 8.88 -5.38
N CYS A 112 -10.93 8.54 -6.60
CA CYS A 112 -10.40 9.50 -7.57
C CYS A 112 -11.40 10.56 -8.05
N ASP A 113 -12.71 10.31 -7.91
CA ASP A 113 -13.76 11.27 -8.29
C ASP A 113 -14.10 12.24 -7.15
N VAL A 114 -13.68 11.93 -5.91
CA VAL A 114 -14.12 12.64 -4.69
C VAL A 114 -12.96 13.16 -3.84
N LEU A 115 -11.75 12.65 -4.02
CA LEU A 115 -10.53 13.11 -3.36
C LEU A 115 -9.59 13.76 -4.38
N LYS A 116 -8.58 14.47 -3.88
CA LYS A 116 -7.45 14.94 -4.68
C LYS A 116 -6.15 14.34 -4.14
N THR A 117 -5.18 14.17 -5.02
CA THR A 117 -3.82 13.81 -4.59
C THR A 117 -3.32 14.84 -3.57
N GLY A 118 -2.75 14.34 -2.46
CA GLY A 118 -2.28 15.15 -1.35
C GLY A 118 -3.32 15.43 -0.25
N THR A 119 -4.60 15.10 -0.47
CA THR A 119 -5.65 15.22 0.56
C THR A 119 -5.30 14.40 1.79
N GLU A 120 -5.38 15.00 2.97
CA GLU A 120 -5.20 14.28 4.23
C GLU A 120 -6.43 13.43 4.54
N VAL A 121 -6.22 12.15 4.79
CA VAL A 121 -7.26 11.17 5.07
C VAL A 121 -6.90 10.34 6.29
N THR A 122 -7.90 9.83 7.01
CA THR A 122 -7.70 8.77 8.00
C THR A 122 -8.31 7.48 7.52
N VAL A 123 -7.57 6.37 7.63
CA VAL A 123 -8.10 5.02 7.43
C VAL A 123 -8.25 4.36 8.79
N ASP A 124 -9.48 4.00 9.14
CA ASP A 124 -9.84 3.26 10.34
C ASP A 124 -10.38 1.89 9.91
N MET A 125 -9.53 0.86 10.01
CA MET A 125 -9.86 -0.51 9.59
C MET A 125 -10.72 -1.25 10.60
N ASP A 126 -10.82 -0.78 11.85
CA ASP A 126 -11.73 -1.35 12.84
C ASP A 126 -13.16 -0.87 12.59
N LYS A 127 -13.33 0.40 12.18
CA LYS A 127 -14.62 0.97 11.79
C LYS A 127 -14.93 0.80 10.30
N ASN A 128 -14.00 0.24 9.53
CA ASN A 128 -14.07 0.13 8.07
C ASN A 128 -14.47 1.46 7.41
N VAL A 129 -13.74 2.54 7.72
CA VAL A 129 -14.05 3.87 7.19
C VAL A 129 -12.79 4.64 6.80
N LEU A 130 -12.88 5.35 5.68
CA LEU A 130 -11.93 6.38 5.27
C LEU A 130 -12.55 7.75 5.51
N THR A 131 -11.88 8.62 6.25
CA THR A 131 -12.31 10.01 6.52
C THR A 131 -11.46 10.98 5.71
N ASP A 132 -12.10 11.85 4.94
CA ASP A 132 -11.46 12.99 4.28
C ASP A 132 -11.47 14.20 5.21
N HIS A 133 -10.29 14.63 5.66
CA HIS A 133 -10.17 15.76 6.59
C HIS A 133 -10.37 17.12 5.93
N SER A 134 -10.34 17.20 4.60
CA SER A 134 -10.60 18.45 3.88
C SER A 134 -12.09 18.79 3.81
N THR A 135 -12.96 17.77 3.80
CA THR A 135 -14.42 17.95 3.70
C THR A 135 -15.20 17.43 4.90
N GLY A 136 -14.57 16.62 5.77
CA GLY A 136 -15.22 15.88 6.84
C GLY A 136 -16.05 14.68 6.37
N LYS A 137 -16.06 14.37 5.06
CA LYS A 137 -16.81 13.24 4.52
C LYS A 137 -16.14 11.91 4.87
N THR A 138 -16.97 10.89 5.02
CA THR A 138 -16.55 9.52 5.30
C THR A 138 -16.98 8.58 4.19
N TYR A 139 -16.12 7.63 3.84
CA TYR A 139 -16.35 6.63 2.80
C TYR A 139 -16.24 5.23 3.42
N PRO A 140 -17.24 4.36 3.26
CA PRO A 140 -17.18 3.01 3.81
C PRO A 140 -16.13 2.18 3.07
N LEU A 141 -15.39 1.38 3.84
CA LEU A 141 -14.49 0.36 3.36
C LEU A 141 -15.17 -1.01 3.47
N GLN A 142 -14.77 -1.94 2.62
CA GLN A 142 -15.12 -3.35 2.76
C GLN A 142 -14.29 -3.98 3.88
N GLU A 143 -14.86 -4.97 4.54
CA GLU A 143 -14.14 -5.75 5.54
C GLU A 143 -13.00 -6.53 4.90
N ILE A 144 -11.80 -6.44 5.47
CA ILE A 144 -10.63 -7.18 5.00
C ILE A 144 -10.80 -8.71 5.16
N GLY A 145 -11.74 -9.15 6.00
CA GLY A 145 -12.05 -10.56 6.23
C GLY A 145 -10.86 -11.38 6.74
N GLU A 146 -10.75 -12.63 6.25
CA GLU A 146 -9.73 -13.59 6.67
C GLU A 146 -8.30 -13.17 6.30
N ALA A 147 -8.15 -12.25 5.35
CA ALA A 147 -6.84 -11.69 4.99
C ALA A 147 -6.22 -10.86 6.12
N GLY A 148 -7.05 -10.17 6.92
CA GLY A 148 -6.60 -9.31 8.02
C GLY A 148 -5.67 -10.03 9.01
N PRO A 149 -6.11 -11.12 9.65
CA PRO A 149 -5.29 -11.89 10.58
C PRO A 149 -3.99 -12.45 9.99
N VAL A 150 -3.96 -12.75 8.69
CA VAL A 150 -2.75 -13.25 8.00
C VAL A 150 -1.75 -12.11 7.81
N ILE A 151 -2.22 -10.94 7.40
CA ILE A 151 -1.38 -9.73 7.26
C ILE A 151 -0.87 -9.28 8.64
N ASP A 152 -1.73 -9.26 9.66
CA ASP A 152 -1.37 -8.96 11.06
C ASP A 152 -0.25 -9.89 11.59
N ALA A 153 -0.18 -11.13 11.09
CA ALA A 153 0.85 -12.07 11.47
C ALA A 153 2.21 -11.82 10.82
N GLY A 154 2.29 -10.98 9.79
CA GLY A 154 3.47 -10.83 8.95
C GLY A 154 3.50 -11.80 7.77
N GLY A 155 2.31 -12.17 7.26
CA GLY A 155 2.16 -12.99 6.08
C GLY A 155 1.87 -14.46 6.36
N ILE A 156 1.68 -15.22 5.29
CA ILE A 156 1.11 -16.59 5.35
C ILE A 156 1.97 -17.57 6.15
N PHE A 157 3.29 -17.46 6.08
CA PHE A 157 4.20 -18.36 6.81
C PHE A 157 4.20 -18.09 8.31
N GLU A 158 4.25 -16.82 8.71
CA GLU A 158 4.17 -16.44 10.12
C GLU A 158 2.80 -16.78 10.71
N TYR A 159 1.72 -16.55 9.96
CA TYR A 159 0.38 -16.97 10.36
C TYR A 159 0.31 -18.48 10.59
N ALA A 160 0.80 -19.29 9.64
CA ALA A 160 0.80 -20.75 9.74
C ALA A 160 1.65 -21.26 10.92
N ARG A 161 2.79 -20.61 11.22
CA ARG A 161 3.59 -20.90 12.44
C ARG A 161 2.80 -20.62 13.71
N ARG A 162 2.14 -19.45 13.81
CA ARG A 162 1.32 -19.07 14.97
C ARG A 162 0.12 -20.00 15.19
N GLN A 163 -0.45 -20.56 14.11
CA GLN A 163 -1.54 -21.53 14.17
C GLN A 163 -1.07 -22.98 14.40
N GLY A 164 0.23 -23.23 14.56
CA GLY A 164 0.78 -24.57 14.77
C GLY A 164 0.69 -25.49 13.54
N MET A 165 0.43 -24.93 12.35
CA MET A 165 0.35 -25.67 11.09
C MET A 165 1.73 -26.02 10.53
N ILE A 166 2.76 -25.27 10.94
CA ILE A 166 4.17 -25.52 10.62
C ILE A 166 4.89 -25.81 11.93
N LYS A 167 5.52 -26.98 12.05
CA LYS A 167 6.40 -27.29 13.19
C LYS A 167 7.62 -26.37 13.14
N VAL A 168 7.83 -25.64 14.22
CA VAL A 168 9.08 -24.90 14.43
C VAL A 168 10.20 -25.94 14.60
N ALA A 169 11.24 -25.85 13.78
CA ALA A 169 12.42 -26.70 13.86
C ALA A 169 13.28 -26.33 15.08
#